data_AF-A0A7W0WZZ4-F1
#
_entry.id   AF-A0A7W0WZZ4-F1
#
_cell.length_a   1.000
_cell.length_b   1.000
_cell.length_c   1.000
_cell.angle_alpha   90.00
_cell.angle_beta   90.00
_cell.angle_gamma   90.00
#
_symmetry.space_group_name_H-M   'P 1'
#
loop_
_entity.id
_entity.type
_entity.pdbx_description
1 polymer ?
#
loop_
_entity_poly.entity_id
_entity_poly.type
_entity_poly.pdbx_seq_one_letter_code
_entity_poly.pdbx_strand_id
1 'polypeptide(L)' 'MRGPLSHLTILDLSRVLAGPWATQTFADLGATVIKIERPGTGDDTRAWGPPYLKDALGHETSESAYYLSCNRGKL' A
#
# COMPACT_ATOMS: atom_id res chain seq x y z
N MET A 1 -13.12 -7.61 -12.14
CA MET A 1 -12.90 -7.39 -13.59
C MET A 1 -11.41 -7.51 -13.88
N ARG A 2 -11.01 -8.10 -15.01
CA ARG A 2 -9.59 -8.14 -15.42
C ARG A 2 -9.21 -6.78 -16.02
N GLY A 3 -8.32 -6.05 -15.34
CA GLY A 3 -7.75 -4.80 -15.86
C GLY A 3 -6.69 -5.04 -16.95
N PRO A 4 -6.25 -4.00 -17.66
CA PRO A 4 -5.30 -4.10 -18.77
C PRO A 4 -3.96 -4.75 -18.37
N LEU A 5 -3.56 -4.67 -17.11
CA LEU A 5 -2.30 -5.22 -16.59
C LEU A 5 -2.48 -6.52 -15.80
N SER A 6 -3.63 -7.18 -15.91
CA SER A 6 -3.96 -8.41 -15.16
C SER A 6 -3.09 -9.64 -15.44
N HIS A 7 -2.19 -9.55 -16.41
CA HIS A 7 -1.22 -10.59 -16.73
C HIS A 7 0.14 -10.38 -16.04
N LEU A 8 0.30 -9.28 -15.28
CA LEU A 8 1.54 -8.95 -14.60
C LEU A 8 1.49 -9.32 -13.12
N THR A 9 2.60 -9.88 -12.63
CA THR A 9 2.91 -9.99 -11.21
C THR A 9 4.11 -9.11 -10.91
N ILE A 10 3.98 -8.20 -9.95
CA ILE A 10 4.99 -7.20 -9.58
C ILE A 10 5.40 -7.42 -8.13
N LEU A 11 6.70 -7.49 -7.88
CA LEU A 11 7.26 -7.44 -6.53
C LEU A 11 7.66 -6.00 -6.20
N ASP A 12 6.98 -5.38 -5.24
CA ASP A 12 7.22 -4.01 -4.82
C ASP A 12 8.09 -3.95 -3.55
N LEU A 13 9.40 -3.80 -3.75
CA LEU A 13 10.40 -3.62 -2.69
C LEU A 13 10.64 -2.13 -2.35
N SER A 14 9.90 -1.22 -2.99
CA SER A 14 10.07 0.22 -2.78
C SER A 14 9.49 0.68 -1.44
N ARG A 15 9.77 1.92 -1.04
CA ARG A 15 9.28 2.52 0.21
C ARG A 15 8.84 3.96 0.01
N VAL A 16 8.14 4.51 0.99
CA VAL A 16 7.77 5.93 1.08
C VAL A 16 6.68 6.34 0.09
N LEU A 17 7.03 6.86 -1.09
CA LEU A 17 6.02 7.49 -1.96
C LEU A 17 6.19 7.15 -3.43
N ALA A 18 7.34 7.48 -4.04
CA ALA A 18 7.48 7.40 -5.49
C ALA A 18 7.25 5.98 -6.04
N GLY A 19 7.92 4.99 -5.45
CA GLY A 19 7.73 3.60 -5.82
C GLY A 19 6.33 3.08 -5.47
N PRO A 20 5.84 3.26 -4.22
CA PRO A 20 4.51 2.82 -3.85
C PRO A 20 3.39 3.40 -4.72
N TRP A 21 3.48 4.68 -5.10
CA TRP A 21 2.53 5.34 -5.99
C TRP A 21 2.50 4.73 -7.39
N ALA A 22 3.68 4.45 -7.95
CA ALA A 22 3.78 3.80 -9.24
C ALA A 22 3.13 2.42 -9.20
N THR A 23 3.55 1.56 -8.26
CA THR A 23 3.05 0.18 -8.15
C THR A 23 1.58 0.10 -7.75
N GLN A 24 1.06 1.06 -6.97
CA GLN A 24 -0.38 1.21 -6.72
C GLN A 24 -1.15 1.44 -8.03
N THR A 25 -0.62 2.26 -8.94
CA THR A 25 -1.25 2.48 -10.25
C THR A 25 -1.29 1.19 -11.07
N PHE A 26 -0.26 0.35 -10.99
CA PHE A 26 -0.28 -0.98 -11.63
C PHE A 26 -1.36 -1.89 -11.02
N ALA A 27 -1.52 -1.88 -9.70
CA ALA A 27 -2.58 -2.63 -9.01
C ALA A 27 -3.98 -2.16 -9.44
N ASP A 28 -4.20 -0.85 -9.52
CA ASP A 28 -5.47 -0.27 -10.02
C ASP A 28 -5.77 -0.69 -11.47
N LEU A 29 -4.74 -0.84 -12.29
CA LEU A 29 -4.82 -1.34 -13.67
C LEU A 29 -4.90 -2.87 -13.76
N GLY A 30 -5.00 -3.56 -12.62
CA GLY A 30 -5.31 -4.98 -12.49
C GLY A 30 -4.12 -5.91 -12.29
N ALA A 31 -2.89 -5.41 -12.19
CA ALA A 31 -1.74 -6.25 -11.90
C ALA A 31 -1.81 -6.84 -10.48
N THR A 32 -1.23 -8.03 -10.28
CA THR A 32 -0.98 -8.56 -8.94
C THR A 32 0.29 -7.93 -8.39
N VAL A 33 0.16 -7.02 -7.43
CA VAL A 33 1.30 -6.34 -6.80
C VAL A 33 1.49 -6.89 -5.39
N ILE A 34 2.66 -7.46 -5.13
CA ILE A 34 3.02 -8.01 -3.82
C ILE A 34 4.00 -7.03 -3.16
N LYS A 35 3.60 -6.43 -2.04
CA LYS A 35 4.45 -5.50 -1.29
C LYS A 35 5.39 -6.31 -0.41
N ILE A 36 6.69 -6.25 -0.71
CA ILE A 36 7.72 -6.89 0.10
C ILE A 36 8.25 -5.86 1.08
N GLU A 37 8.18 -6.16 2.37
CA GLU A 37 8.59 -5.24 3.43
C GLU A 37 9.55 -5.88 4.44
N ARG A 38 10.23 -5.03 5.22
CA ARG A 38 11.16 -5.47 6.26
C ARG A 38 10.39 -6.15 7.40
N PRO A 39 10.84 -7.33 7.87
CA PRO A 39 10.29 -7.93 9.09
C PRO A 39 10.32 -6.95 10.27
N GLY A 40 9.25 -6.95 11.07
CA GLY A 40 9.12 -6.15 12.30
C GLY A 40 8.77 -4.67 12.12
N THR A 41 9.23 -4.01 11.05
CA THR A 41 9.02 -2.55 10.86
C THR A 41 8.17 -2.21 9.65
N GLY A 42 8.26 -2.98 8.58
CA GLY A 42 7.55 -2.68 7.34
C GLY A 42 8.11 -1.50 6.55
N ASP A 43 7.25 -0.90 5.73
CA ASP A 43 7.44 0.43 5.14
C ASP A 43 7.39 1.52 6.22
N ASP A 44 8.29 2.50 6.13
CA ASP A 44 8.42 3.58 7.11
C ASP A 44 7.11 4.37 7.26
N THR A 45 6.34 4.51 6.19
CA THR A 45 5.09 5.30 6.20
C THR A 45 3.98 4.68 7.03
N ARG A 46 4.07 3.39 7.41
CA ARG A 46 3.11 2.77 8.33
C ARG A 46 3.09 3.48 9.69
N ALA A 47 4.23 3.99 10.13
CA ALA A 47 4.39 4.69 11.40
C ALA A 47 4.29 6.22 11.27
N TRP A 48 4.16 6.75 10.05
CA TRP A 48 4.10 8.20 9.80
C TRP A 48 2.67 8.71 9.94
N GLY A 49 2.16 8.74 11.16
CA GLY A 49 0.97 9.47 11.57
C GLY A 49 1.29 10.52 12.63
N PRO A 50 0.29 11.24 13.15
CA PRO A 50 -1.12 11.22 12.76
C PRO A 50 -1.39 11.91 11.39
N PRO A 51 -2.56 11.66 10.74
CA PRO A 51 -3.68 10.86 11.25
C PRO A 51 -3.55 9.35 10.97
N TYR A 52 -4.09 8.55 11.89
CA TYR A 52 -4.33 7.12 11.69
C TYR A 52 -5.80 6.88 11.30
N LEU A 53 -6.06 5.85 10.49
CA LEU A 53 -7.41 5.46 10.12
C LEU A 53 -8.20 5.11 11.39
N LYS A 54 -9.46 5.56 11.46
CA LYS A 54 -10.37 5.18 12.55
C LYS A 54 -11.17 3.94 12.18
N ASP A 55 -11.37 3.05 13.15
CA ASP A 55 -12.29 1.93 13.01
C ASP A 55 -13.77 2.39 13.04
N ALA A 56 -14.69 1.44 12.90
CA ALA A 56 -16.13 1.72 12.90
C ALA A 56 -16.67 2.30 14.23
N LEU A 57 -15.91 2.16 15.32
CA LEU A 57 -16.25 2.70 16.64
C LEU A 57 -15.56 4.05 16.90
N GLY A 58 -14.72 4.52 15.96
CA GLY A 58 -14.01 5.79 16.05
C GLY A 58 -12.65 5.72 16.73
N HIS A 59 -12.15 4.54 17.09
CA HIS A 59 -10.82 4.36 17.67
C HIS A 59 -9.74 4.40 16.59
N GLU A 60 -8.55 4.94 16.91
CA GLU A 60 -7.42 4.89 15.99
C GLU A 60 -6.95 3.44 15.77
N THR A 61 -6.66 3.10 14.51
CA THR A 61 -6.00 1.86 14.10
C THR A 61 -4.49 2.08 13.97
N SER A 62 -3.75 1.03 13.65
CA SER A 62 -2.33 1.11 13.30
C SER A 62 -2.06 1.59 11.86
N GLU A 63 -3.10 1.86 11.07
CA GLU A 63 -2.95 2.20 9.65
C GLU A 63 -2.78 3.71 9.47
N SER A 64 -1.57 4.15 9.16
CA SER A 64 -1.29 5.55 8.82
C SER A 64 -2.04 5.95 7.53
N ALA A 65 -2.65 7.15 7.55
CA ALA A 65 -3.24 7.74 6.36
C ALA A 65 -2.23 7.92 5.22
N TYR A 66 -0.94 8.12 5.56
CA TYR A 66 0.13 8.19 4.55
C TYR A 66 0.25 6.85 3.83
N TYR A 67 0.46 5.76 4.58
CA TYR A 67 0.62 4.43 3.99
C TYR A 67 -0.58 4.05 3.12
N LEU A 68 -1.80 4.33 3.59
CA LEU A 68 -3.04 4.05 2.87
C LEU A 68 -3.18 4.85 1.55
N SER A 69 -2.56 6.03 1.44
CA SER A 69 -2.67 6.87 0.23
C SER A 69 -1.95 6.30 -1.00
N CYS A 70 -0.94 5.45 -0.79
CA CYS A 70 -0.04 4.96 -1.85
C CYS A 70 0.17 3.44 -1.87
N ASN A 71 -0.65 2.65 -1.14
CA ASN A 71 -0.53 1.18 -1.11
C ASN A 71 -1.85 0.40 -1.33
N ARG A 72 -2.91 1.03 -1.85
CA ARG A 72 -4.18 0.30 -2.12
C ARG A 72 -3.99 -0.78 -3.19
N GLY A 73 -4.74 -1.88 -3.06
CA GLY A 73 -4.77 -2.96 -4.03
C GLY A 73 -3.54 -3.89 -4.02
N LYS A 74 -2.59 -3.68 -3.09
CA LYS A 74 -1.41 -4.52 -2.92
C LYS A 74 -1.69 -5.67 -1.95
N LEU A 75 -1.04 -6.81 -2.20
CA LEU A 75 -0.95 -7.97 -1.32
C LEU A 75 0.20 -7.82 -0.32
#